data_AF-A0A2V8ATH6-F1
#
_entry.id   AF-A0A2V8ATH6-F1
#
_cell.length_a   1.000
_cell.length_b   1.000
_cell.length_c   1.000
_cell.angle_alpha   90.00
_cell.angle_beta   90.00
_cell.angle_gamma   90.00
#
_symmetry.space_group_name_H-M   'P 1'
#
loop_
_entity.id
_entity.type
_entity.pdbx_description
1 polymer ?
#
loop_
_entity_poly.entity_id
_entity_poly.type
_entity_poly.pdbx_seq_one_letter_code
_entity_poly.pdbx_strand_id
1 'polypeptide(L)'
;MQTAEFARALEELIDWARGGPERAAPQLDNDVMSVQRATPQLHEDVARAEGAVPTGNVARALQARVAIMCAEALWWRCHRQLVADALVARGIEVRHIASASSAPSHTLTDFARVDAGRVSYPGLL
;
A
#
# COMPACT_ATOMS: atom_id res chain seq x y z
N MET A 1 -2.97 -15.21 -10.56
CA MET A 1 -2.15 -14.12 -11.13
C MET A 1 -0.74 -14.62 -11.33
N GLN A 2 -0.14 -14.41 -12.50
CA GLN A 2 1.27 -14.76 -12.73
C GLN A 2 2.18 -13.74 -12.02
N THR A 3 3.34 -14.16 -11.51
CA THR A 3 4.29 -13.30 -10.78
C THR A 3 4.72 -12.05 -11.58
N ALA A 4 4.74 -12.15 -12.91
CA ALA A 4 5.09 -11.03 -13.78
C ALA A 4 3.95 -9.99 -13.91
N GLU A 5 2.69 -10.42 -13.92
CA GLU A 5 1.53 -9.54 -14.00
C GLU A 5 1.42 -8.67 -12.75
N PHE A 6 1.60 -9.29 -11.58
CA PHE A 6 1.62 -8.60 -10.30
C PHE A 6 2.73 -7.55 -10.24
N ALA A 7 3.96 -7.93 -10.64
CA ALA A 7 5.08 -7.01 -10.64
C ALA A 7 4.82 -5.78 -11.51
N ARG A 8 4.23 -5.96 -12.70
CA ARG A 8 3.85 -4.86 -13.59
C ARG A 8 2.77 -3.97 -12.95
N ALA A 9 1.70 -4.56 -12.41
CA ALA A 9 0.63 -3.82 -11.75
C ALA A 9 1.15 -2.99 -10.56
N LEU A 10 2.13 -3.52 -9.83
CA LEU A 10 2.77 -2.82 -8.72
C LEU A 10 3.60 -1.61 -9.17
N GLU A 11 4.38 -1.74 -10.25
CA GLU A 11 5.11 -0.59 -10.80
C GLU A 11 4.14 0.47 -11.36
N GLU A 12 3.08 0.05 -12.04
CA GLU A 12 2.02 0.95 -12.52
C GLU A 12 1.35 1.72 -11.36
N LEU A 13 1.12 1.06 -10.22
CA LEU A 13 0.64 1.70 -8.98
C LEU A 13 1.61 2.75 -8.48
N ILE A 14 2.90 2.42 -8.40
CA ILE A 14 3.93 3.31 -7.85
C ILE A 14 4.06 4.57 -8.72
N ASP A 15 4.10 4.41 -10.03
CA ASP A 15 4.17 5.53 -10.97
C ASP A 15 2.89 6.37 -10.94
N TRP A 16 1.72 5.72 -10.87
CA TRP A 16 0.46 6.43 -10.70
C TRP A 16 0.48 7.24 -9.40
N ALA A 17 0.87 6.64 -8.27
CA ALA A 17 0.96 7.31 -6.97
C ALA A 17 1.88 8.55 -7.01
N ARG A 18 2.94 8.55 -7.81
CA ARG A 18 3.90 9.68 -7.90
C ARG A 18 3.42 10.89 -8.71
N GLY A 19 2.18 10.88 -9.20
CA GLY A 19 1.63 11.94 -10.04
C GLY A 19 1.45 11.55 -11.49
N GLY A 20 1.40 10.24 -11.78
CA GLY A 20 0.90 9.74 -13.06
C GLY A 20 -0.51 10.29 -13.36
N PRO A 21 -0.94 10.21 -14.63
CA PRO A 21 -2.16 10.88 -15.12
C PRO A 21 -3.41 10.50 -14.30
N GLU A 22 -4.41 11.38 -14.30
CA GLU A 22 -5.68 11.29 -13.55
C GLU A 22 -6.60 10.11 -13.98
N ARG A 23 -6.11 9.24 -14.86
CA ARG A 23 -6.78 8.00 -15.26
C ARG A 23 -7.07 7.11 -14.04
N ALA A 24 -8.08 6.24 -14.19
CA ALA A 24 -8.54 5.31 -13.17
C ALA A 24 -7.36 4.55 -12.53
N ALA A 25 -7.45 4.33 -11.22
CA ALA A 25 -6.41 3.66 -10.46
C ALA A 25 -6.16 2.24 -11.03
N PRO A 26 -4.90 1.77 -11.02
CA PRO A 26 -4.58 0.44 -11.53
C PRO A 26 -5.20 -0.65 -10.65
N GLN A 27 -5.59 -1.76 -11.27
CA GLN A 27 -6.01 -2.97 -10.56
C GLN A 27 -4.77 -3.78 -10.16
N LEU A 28 -4.71 -4.24 -8.92
CA LEU A 28 -3.51 -4.87 -8.35
C LEU A 28 -3.53 -6.40 -8.38
N ASP A 29 -4.66 -7.05 -8.07
CA ASP A 29 -4.76 -8.50 -8.15
C ASP A 29 -6.17 -9.08 -8.39
N ASN A 30 -7.23 -8.31 -8.14
CA ASN A 30 -8.61 -8.68 -8.38
C ASN A 30 -9.52 -7.43 -8.47
N ASP A 31 -10.79 -7.63 -8.80
CA ASP A 31 -11.84 -6.59 -8.86
C ASP A 31 -12.39 -6.16 -7.48
N VAL A 32 -11.94 -6.82 -6.41
CA VAL A 32 -12.35 -6.56 -5.01
C VAL A 32 -11.43 -5.54 -4.33
N MET A 33 -10.19 -5.39 -4.79
CA MET A 33 -9.26 -4.39 -4.27
C MET A 33 -9.47 -3.04 -4.93
N SER A 34 -9.77 -2.02 -4.11
CA SER A 34 -9.86 -0.64 -4.57
C SER A 34 -8.63 0.16 -4.18
N VAL A 35 -8.15 0.97 -5.12
CA VAL A 35 -6.99 1.85 -4.95
C VAL A 35 -7.47 3.28 -5.11
N GLN A 36 -7.13 4.14 -4.16
CA GLN A 36 -7.54 5.54 -4.15
C GLN A 36 -6.39 6.44 -3.73
N ARG A 37 -6.24 7.62 -4.36
CA ARG A 37 -5.34 8.65 -3.82
C ARG A 37 -5.88 9.14 -2.49
N ALA A 38 -4.98 9.62 -1.64
CA ALA A 38 -5.38 10.20 -0.38
C ALA A 38 -6.27 11.41 -0.60
N THR A 39 -7.44 11.36 0.02
CA THR A 39 -8.27 12.54 0.26
C THR A 39 -7.65 13.36 1.39
N PRO A 40 -8.01 14.66 1.52
CA PRO A 40 -7.68 15.45 2.70
C PRO A 40 -8.03 14.75 4.00
N GLN A 41 -9.20 14.11 4.05
CA GLN A 41 -9.66 13.34 5.21
C GLN A 41 -8.70 12.18 5.54
N LEU A 42 -8.31 11.38 4.55
CA LEU A 42 -7.36 10.29 4.78
C LEU A 42 -6.01 10.82 5.28
N HIS A 43 -5.53 11.93 4.73
CA HIS A 43 -4.28 12.53 5.14
C HIS A 43 -4.29 12.97 6.60
N GLU A 44 -5.40 13.57 7.06
CA GLU A 44 -5.61 13.95 8.45
C GLU A 44 -5.74 12.74 9.38
N ASP A 45 -6.48 11.71 8.97
CA ASP A 45 -6.65 10.49 9.77
C ASP A 45 -5.32 9.75 9.96
N VAL A 46 -4.50 9.67 8.92
CA VAL A 46 -3.14 9.13 9.00
C VAL A 46 -2.27 9.98 9.93
N ALA A 47 -2.26 11.30 9.76
CA ALA A 47 -1.49 12.21 10.62
C ALA A 47 -1.89 12.09 12.10
N ARG A 48 -3.20 12.00 12.37
CA ARG A 48 -3.73 11.80 13.72
C ARG A 48 -3.29 10.46 14.30
N ALA A 49 -3.35 9.38 13.52
CA ALA A 49 -2.92 8.06 13.92
C ALA A 49 -1.40 7.96 14.15
N GLU A 50 -0.61 8.77 13.44
CA GLU A 50 0.84 8.92 13.66
C GLU A 50 1.19 9.78 14.90
N GLY A 51 0.24 10.54 15.44
CA GLY A 51 0.54 11.62 16.37
C GLY A 51 1.35 12.76 15.73
N ALA A 52 1.34 12.87 14.40
CA ALA A 52 2.08 13.86 13.64
C ALA A 52 1.22 15.08 13.32
N VAL A 53 1.81 16.28 13.39
CA VAL A 53 1.19 17.50 12.84
C VAL A 53 1.63 17.63 11.38
N PRO A 54 0.71 17.64 10.40
CA PRO A 54 1.09 17.81 9.00
C PRO A 54 1.81 19.15 8.82
N THR A 55 3.10 19.09 8.50
CA THR A 55 3.93 20.27 8.20
C THR A 55 4.42 20.16 6.76
N GLY A 56 4.14 21.16 5.92
CA GLY A 56 4.58 21.21 4.52
C GLY A 56 3.45 21.37 3.49
N ASN A 57 3.78 21.17 2.21
CA ASN A 57 2.82 21.30 1.11
C ASN A 57 1.86 20.11 1.09
N VAL A 58 0.66 20.32 1.64
CA VAL A 58 -0.40 19.32 1.77
C VAL A 58 -0.81 18.74 0.41
N ALA A 59 -0.85 19.54 -0.66
CA ALA A 59 -1.23 19.06 -2.00
C ALA A 59 -0.26 18.01 -2.55
N ARG A 60 1.06 18.21 -2.38
CA ARG A 60 2.07 17.21 -2.78
C ARG A 60 2.01 15.97 -1.90
N ALA A 61 1.77 16.15 -0.60
CA ALA A 61 1.64 15.05 0.35
C ALA A 61 0.38 14.21 0.09
N LEU A 62 -0.70 14.81 -0.40
CA LEU A 62 -1.92 14.13 -0.83
C LEU A 62 -1.70 13.32 -2.10
N GLN A 63 -0.97 13.88 -3.07
CA GLN A 63 -0.69 13.17 -4.32
C GLN A 63 0.13 11.91 -4.11
N ALA A 64 1.08 11.93 -3.16
CA ALA A 64 1.98 10.82 -2.87
C ALA A 64 1.41 9.72 -1.94
N ARG A 65 0.27 9.97 -1.29
CA ARG A 65 -0.36 9.00 -0.38
C ARG A 65 -1.46 8.25 -1.12
N VAL A 66 -1.46 6.92 -1.00
CA VAL A 66 -2.45 6.03 -1.63
C VAL A 66 -3.05 5.11 -0.57
N ALA A 67 -4.37 4.97 -0.58
CA ALA A 67 -5.08 3.93 0.16
C ALA A 67 -5.35 2.74 -0.76
N ILE A 68 -5.09 1.55 -0.21
CA ILE A 68 -5.45 0.28 -0.83
C ILE A 68 -6.42 -0.40 0.11
N MET A 69 -7.65 -0.63 -0.36
CA MET A 69 -8.73 -1.22 0.42
C MET A 69 -9.16 -2.56 -0.18
N CYS A 70 -9.70 -3.43 0.66
CA CYS A 70 -10.22 -4.74 0.28
C CYS A 70 -11.49 -5.01 1.11
N ALA A 71 -12.31 -5.99 0.71
CA ALA A 71 -13.56 -6.31 1.41
C ALA A 71 -13.34 -6.91 2.80
N GLU A 72 -12.19 -7.55 3.06
CA GLU A 72 -11.88 -8.13 4.34
C GLU A 72 -11.49 -7.06 5.37
N ALA A 73 -11.87 -7.27 6.64
CA ALA A 73 -11.49 -6.37 7.73
C ALA A 73 -10.02 -6.55 8.16
N LEU A 74 -9.49 -7.78 8.13
CA LEU A 74 -8.15 -8.11 8.64
C LEU A 74 -7.12 -8.20 7.53
N TRP A 75 -6.01 -7.45 7.64
CA TRP A 75 -5.07 -7.31 6.53
C TRP A 75 -4.20 -8.52 6.26
N TRP A 76 -3.93 -9.30 7.29
CA TRP A 76 -3.18 -10.56 7.24
C TRP A 76 -4.02 -11.75 6.74
N ARG A 77 -5.28 -11.52 6.32
CA ARG A 77 -6.17 -12.57 5.80
C ARG A 77 -6.57 -12.36 4.34
N CYS A 78 -6.07 -11.32 3.69
CA CYS A 78 -6.35 -11.06 2.28
C CYS A 78 -5.08 -10.63 1.55
N HIS A 79 -5.20 -10.46 0.23
CA HIS A 79 -4.04 -10.23 -0.64
C HIS A 79 -3.32 -8.91 -0.38
N ARG A 80 -3.93 -7.96 0.36
CA ARG A 80 -3.23 -6.72 0.74
C ARG A 80 -2.00 -6.95 1.62
N GLN A 81 -1.88 -8.10 2.30
CA GLN A 81 -0.62 -8.50 2.93
C GLN A 81 0.50 -8.67 1.90
N LEU A 82 0.22 -9.34 0.78
CA LEU A 82 1.19 -9.57 -0.29
C LEU A 82 1.60 -8.27 -0.98
N VAL A 83 0.63 -7.37 -1.21
CA VAL A 83 0.88 -6.02 -1.73
C VAL A 83 1.75 -5.22 -0.76
N ALA A 84 1.43 -5.26 0.53
CA ALA A 84 2.17 -4.53 1.55
C ALA A 84 3.62 -5.01 1.68
N ASP A 85 3.85 -6.34 1.67
CA ASP A 85 5.18 -6.94 1.65
C ASP A 85 5.98 -6.44 0.43
N ALA A 86 5.37 -6.45 -0.76
CA ALA A 86 6.02 -6.06 -2.00
C ALA A 86 6.38 -4.57 -2.08
N LEU A 87 5.58 -3.71 -1.44
CA LEU A 87 5.86 -2.28 -1.29
C LEU A 87 6.98 -2.02 -0.28
N VAL A 88 6.93 -2.65 0.91
CA VAL A 88 7.97 -2.51 1.93
C VAL A 88 9.31 -3.06 1.44
N ALA A 89 9.31 -4.17 0.68
CA ALA A 89 10.50 -4.70 0.04
C ALA A 89 11.15 -3.73 -0.98
N ARG A 90 10.39 -2.75 -1.49
CA ARG A 90 10.88 -1.65 -2.34
C ARG A 90 11.21 -0.37 -1.57
N GLY A 91 11.20 -0.41 -0.23
CA GLY A 91 11.44 0.74 0.63
C GLY A 91 10.28 1.73 0.70
N ILE A 92 9.07 1.33 0.28
CA ILE A 92 7.86 2.15 0.38
C ILE A 92 7.17 1.83 1.70
N GLU A 93 6.95 2.84 2.52
CA GLU A 93 6.25 2.68 3.78
C GLU A 93 4.77 2.31 3.55
N VAL A 94 4.31 1.28 4.26
CA VAL A 94 2.90 0.88 4.29
C VAL A 94 2.42 0.88 5.73
N ARG A 95 1.23 1.44 5.96
CA ARG A 95 0.55 1.40 7.25
C ARG A 95 -0.87 0.88 7.11
N HIS A 96 -1.31 0.17 8.13
CA HIS A 96 -2.64 -0.45 8.17
C HIS A 96 -3.59 0.45 8.96
N ILE A 97 -4.52 1.14 8.28
CA ILE A 97 -5.52 1.99 8.94
C ILE A 97 -6.48 1.10 9.74
N ALA A 98 -6.16 0.87 11.02
CA ALA A 98 -6.92 0.00 11.92
C ALA A 98 -8.04 0.77 12.62
N SER A 99 -7.86 2.07 12.86
CA SER A 99 -8.87 2.99 13.37
C SER A 99 -8.50 4.44 13.03
N ALA A 100 -9.36 5.38 13.42
CA ALA A 100 -9.10 6.82 13.27
C ALA A 100 -7.86 7.33 14.07
N SER A 101 -7.31 6.50 14.95
CA SER A 101 -6.16 6.83 15.80
C SER A 101 -5.08 5.75 15.79
N SER A 102 -5.19 4.73 14.93
CA SER A 102 -4.24 3.61 14.88
C SER A 102 -3.93 3.23 13.44
N ALA A 103 -2.66 3.37 13.09
CA ALA A 103 -2.14 3.01 11.78
C ALA A 103 -0.76 2.32 11.91
N PRO A 104 -0.68 1.10 12.48
CA PRO A 104 0.60 0.40 12.64
C PRO A 104 1.31 0.21 11.29
N SER A 105 2.63 0.39 11.31
CA SER A 105 3.49 0.08 10.17
C SER A 105 3.44 -1.40 9.84
N HIS A 106 3.45 -1.72 8.55
CA HIS A 106 3.57 -3.08 8.08
C HIS A 106 5.00 -3.59 8.31
N THR A 107 5.11 -4.74 8.95
CA THR A 107 6.35 -5.52 8.99
C THR A 107 6.26 -6.60 7.93
N LEU A 108 7.36 -6.81 7.22
CA LEU A 108 7.47 -7.89 6.24
C LEU A 108 7.07 -9.22 6.90
N THR A 109 6.24 -10.00 6.22
CA THR A 109 5.82 -11.33 6.66
C THR A 109 7.05 -12.19 7.00
N ASP A 110 7.07 -12.80 8.19
CA ASP A 110 8.28 -13.41 8.78
C ASP A 110 9.02 -14.42 7.88
N PHE A 111 8.29 -15.20 7.09
CA PHE A 111 8.86 -16.21 6.20
C PHE A 111 9.09 -15.71 4.76
N ALA A 112 8.77 -14.44 4.48
CA ALA A 112 9.04 -13.84 3.19
C ALA A 112 10.56 -13.73 2.96
N ARG A 113 10.95 -13.88 1.69
CA ARG A 113 12.31 -13.68 1.21
C ARG A 113 12.31 -12.56 0.20
N VAL A 114 13.22 -11.61 0.37
CA VAL A 114 13.39 -10.46 -0.53
C VAL A 114 14.69 -10.63 -1.31
N ASP A 115 14.58 -10.58 -2.64
CA ASP A 115 15.72 -10.53 -3.55
C ASP A 115 15.51 -9.40 -4.56
N ALA A 116 16.39 -8.39 -4.57
CA ALA A 116 16.29 -7.21 -5.43
C ALA A 116 14.87 -6.57 -5.47
N GLY A 117 14.19 -6.48 -4.31
CA GLY A 117 12.83 -5.93 -4.20
C GLY A 117 11.70 -6.88 -4.63
N ARG A 118 12.02 -8.11 -5.06
CA ARG A 118 11.06 -9.19 -5.31
C ARG A 118 10.82 -9.98 -4.04
N VAL A 119 9.56 -10.12 -3.65
CA VAL A 119 9.15 -10.95 -2.53
C VAL A 119 8.81 -12.35 -3.03
N SER A 120 9.27 -13.36 -2.30
CA SER A 120 8.88 -14.76 -2.47
C SER A 120 8.51 -15.35 -1.11
N TYR A 121 7.61 -16.33 -1.15
CA TYR A 121 7.09 -17.03 0.02
C TYR A 121 7.46 -18.50 -0.14
N PRO A 122 8.70 -18.91 0.18
CA PRO A 122 9.01 -20.32 0.23
C PRO A 122 8.07 -20.95 1.25
N GLY A 123 7.30 -21.96 0.82
CA GLY A 123 6.46 -22.72 1.75
C GLY A 123 7.32 -23.31 2.86
N LEU A 124 6.70 -23.61 4.00
CA LEU A 124 7.28 -24.55 4.96
C LEU A 124 7.47 -25.89 4.23
N LEU A 125 8.68 -26.12 3.73
CA LEU A 125 9.18 -27.46 3.41
C LEU A 125 9.87 -28.01 4.66
#